data_AF-A0A9X0XFL4-F1
#
_entry.id   AF-A0A9X0XFL4-F1
#
_cell.length_a   1.000
_cell.length_b   1.000
_cell.length_c   1.000
_cell.angle_alpha   90.00
_cell.angle_beta   90.00
_cell.angle_gamma   90.00
#
_symmetry.space_group_name_H-M   'P 1'
#
loop_
_entity.id
_entity.type
_entity.pdbx_description
1 polymer ?
#
loop_
_entity_poly.entity_id
_entity_poly.type
_entity_poly.pdbx_seq_one_letter_code
_entity_poly.pdbx_strand_id
1 'polypeptide(L)'
;MHLRAAQRQGADVGDLLEPLPIPAAAAALWGVWQGLKGQRRPGMQGLAPLLAADIEPWLRLRGLRLTPWELDTLDALDMATRAVVAGWSRPGSPAGPTSE
;
A
#
# COMPACT_ATOMS: atom_id res chain seq x y z
N MET A 1 -17.15 5.87 -6.71
CA MET A 1 -18.28 6.46 -7.45
C MET A 1 -19.43 5.48 -7.73
N HIS A 2 -19.49 4.29 -7.12
CA HIS A 2 -20.58 3.31 -7.31
C HIS A 2 -21.64 3.36 -6.19
N LEU A 3 -21.23 3.56 -4.93
CA LEU A 3 -22.16 3.71 -3.79
C LEU A 3 -23.13 4.89 -3.95
N ARG A 4 -22.65 6.03 -4.47
CA ARG A 4 -23.50 7.20 -4.81
C ARG A 4 -24.44 6.93 -5.99
N ALA A 5 -24.16 5.95 -6.85
CA ALA A 5 -25.07 5.55 -7.92
C ALA A 5 -26.17 4.63 -7.36
N ALA A 6 -25.82 3.70 -6.46
CA ALA A 6 -26.77 2.85 -5.74
C ALA A 6 -27.74 3.67 -4.87
N GLN A 7 -27.25 4.70 -4.17
CA GLN A 7 -28.10 5.63 -3.40
C GLN A 7 -29.17 6.31 -4.28
N ARG A 8 -28.79 6.75 -5.48
CA ARG A 8 -29.73 7.36 -6.45
C ARG A 8 -30.77 6.38 -6.99
N GLN A 9 -30.49 5.08 -6.91
CA GLN A 9 -31.40 4.00 -7.27
C GLN A 9 -32.24 3.51 -6.07
N GLY A 10 -32.19 4.21 -4.92
CA GLY A 10 -32.99 3.89 -3.74
C GLY A 10 -32.36 2.85 -2.81
N ALA A 11 -31.11 2.45 -3.02
CA ALA A 11 -30.42 1.58 -2.08
C ALA A 11 -30.05 2.35 -0.80
N ASP A 12 -30.35 1.78 0.36
CA ASP A 12 -29.85 2.29 1.64
C ASP A 12 -28.35 1.98 1.78
N VAL A 13 -27.55 3.02 1.64
CA VAL A 13 -26.08 2.95 1.69
C VAL A 13 -25.52 3.99 2.66
N GLY A 14 -26.33 4.50 3.59
CA GLY A 14 -25.98 5.63 4.49
C GLY A 14 -24.64 5.44 5.19
N ASP A 15 -24.51 4.37 5.96
CA ASP A 15 -23.31 4.08 6.75
C ASP A 15 -22.08 3.75 5.88
N LEU A 16 -22.28 3.34 4.63
CA LEU A 16 -21.20 3.03 3.68
C LEU A 16 -20.68 4.28 2.95
N LEU A 17 -21.42 5.38 2.98
CA LEU A 17 -21.05 6.66 2.35
C LEU A 17 -20.28 7.56 3.31
N GLU A 18 -20.43 7.37 4.62
CA GLU A 18 -19.65 8.08 5.61
C GLU A 18 -18.27 7.44 5.74
N PRO A 19 -17.19 8.14 5.35
CA PRO A 19 -15.85 7.62 5.58
C PRO A 19 -15.63 7.54 7.09
N LEU A 20 -15.36 6.33 7.57
CA LEU A 20 -14.97 6.15 8.98
C LEU A 20 -13.72 7.02 9.24
N PRO A 21 -13.72 7.85 10.30
CA PRO A 21 -12.56 8.68 10.60
C PRO A 21 -11.36 7.78 10.87
N ILE A 22 -10.29 7.97 10.09
CA ILE A 22 -9.05 7.24 10.28
C ILE A 22 -8.37 7.83 11.53
N PRO A 23 -7.98 7.01 12.52
CA PRO A 23 -7.21 7.49 13.66
C PRO A 23 -5.94 8.23 13.19
N ALA A 24 -5.61 9.35 13.84
CA ALA A 24 -4.47 10.19 13.43
C ALA A 24 -3.15 9.41 13.34
N ALA A 25 -2.92 8.48 14.27
CA ALA A 25 -1.74 7.60 14.25
C ALA A 25 -1.69 6.72 12.99
N ALA A 26 -2.83 6.14 12.59
CA ALA A 26 -2.93 5.33 11.38
C ALA A 26 -2.73 6.18 10.12
N ALA A 27 -3.26 7.40 10.09
CA ALA A 27 -3.05 8.32 8.97
C ALA A 27 -1.56 8.73 8.82
N ALA A 28 -0.89 9.03 9.92
CA ALA A 28 0.53 9.37 9.94
C ALA A 28 1.38 8.18 9.45
N LEU A 29 1.14 6.99 10.00
CA LEU A 29 1.86 5.78 9.62
C LEU A 29 1.62 5.38 8.15
N TRP A 30 0.40 5.56 7.66
CA TRP A 30 0.07 5.37 6.24
C TRP A 30 0.86 6.32 5.34
N GLY A 31 1.00 7.58 5.75
CA GLY A 31 1.84 8.56 5.03
C GLY A 31 3.31 8.14 4.97
N VAL A 32 3.87 7.65 6.08
CA VAL A 32 5.23 7.09 6.13
C VAL A 32 5.39 5.93 5.16
N TRP A 33 4.47 4.97 5.22
CA TRP A 33 4.48 3.80 4.33
C TRP A 33 4.42 4.19 2.84
N GLN A 34 3.52 5.12 2.46
CA GLN A 34 3.42 5.59 1.07
C GLN A 34 4.71 6.28 0.62
N GLY A 35 5.32 7.08 1.48
CA GLY A 35 6.59 7.74 1.20
C GLY A 35 7.74 6.77 0.96
N LEU A 36 7.85 5.73 1.80
CA LEU A 36 8.84 4.67 1.66
C LEU A 36 8.59 3.83 0.40
N LYS A 37 7.34 3.40 0.18
CA LYS A 37 6.92 2.64 -1.00
C LYS A 37 7.23 3.38 -2.30
N GLY A 38 6.97 4.68 -2.37
CA GLY A 38 7.21 5.49 -3.56
C GLY A 38 8.68 5.61 -3.96
N GLN A 39 9.60 5.43 -3.01
CA GLN A 39 11.05 5.49 -3.25
C GLN A 39 11.68 4.11 -3.45
N ARG A 40 10.88 3.05 -3.34
CA ARG A 40 11.35 1.69 -3.42
C ARG A 40 11.82 1.35 -4.83
N ARG A 41 12.99 0.73 -4.93
CA ARG A 41 13.51 0.23 -6.20
C ARG A 41 12.69 -0.98 -6.68
N PRO A 42 12.39 -1.08 -7.98
CA PRO A 42 11.83 -2.30 -8.55
C PRO A 42 12.78 -3.49 -8.32
N GLY A 43 12.24 -4.64 -7.95
CA GLY A 43 12.99 -5.89 -7.85
C GLY A 43 12.92 -6.71 -9.14
N MET A 44 13.86 -7.65 -9.32
CA MET A 44 13.93 -8.49 -10.53
C MET A 44 12.69 -9.40 -10.71
N GLN A 45 12.01 -9.76 -9.63
CA GLN A 45 10.84 -10.67 -9.59
C GLN A 45 9.69 -10.04 -8.79
N GLY A 46 9.39 -8.76 -9.06
CA GLY A 46 8.30 -8.04 -8.41
C GLY A 46 8.77 -6.98 -7.41
N LEU A 47 7.96 -6.75 -6.37
CA LEU A 47 8.22 -5.68 -5.42
C LEU A 47 9.28 -6.12 -4.39
N ALA A 48 10.40 -5.41 -4.34
CA ALA A 48 11.45 -5.62 -3.33
C ALA A 48 10.88 -5.39 -1.91
N PRO A 49 11.46 -5.97 -0.85
CA PRO A 49 11.14 -5.60 0.53
C PRO A 49 11.57 -4.18 0.86
N LEU A 50 10.93 -3.54 1.84
CA LEU A 50 11.55 -2.40 2.52
C LEU A 50 12.65 -2.94 3.43
N LEU A 51 13.85 -2.39 3.29
CA LEU A 51 14.98 -2.77 4.14
C LEU A 51 15.16 -1.72 5.24
N ALA A 52 15.60 -2.17 6.42
CA ALA A 52 15.96 -1.26 7.51
C ALA A 52 17.01 -0.21 7.07
N ALA A 53 17.90 -0.59 6.15
CA ALA A 53 18.88 0.28 5.53
C ALA A 53 18.27 1.43 4.71
N ASP A 54 17.03 1.29 4.24
CA ASP A 54 16.28 2.34 3.55
C ASP A 54 15.40 3.14 4.53
N ILE A 55 14.79 2.44 5.49
CA ILE A 55 13.84 3.02 6.45
C ILE A 55 14.54 4.04 7.36
N GLU A 56 15.64 3.66 8.00
CA GLU A 56 16.28 4.52 9.01
C GLU A 56 16.81 5.85 8.43
N PRO A 57 17.56 5.86 7.31
CA PRO A 57 17.96 7.11 6.68
C PRO A 57 16.77 7.97 6.23
N TRP A 58 15.70 7.35 5.74
CA TRP A 58 14.51 8.05 5.28
C TRP A 58 13.78 8.77 6.41
N LEU A 59 13.61 8.09 7.56
CA LEU A 59 13.02 8.66 8.78
C LEU A 59 13.89 9.78 9.32
N ARG A 60 15.21 9.55 9.40
CA ARG A 60 16.18 10.54 9.89
C ARG A 60 16.16 11.83 9.06
N LEU A 61 16.14 11.74 7.73
CA LEU A 61 16.08 12.91 6.85
C LEU A 61 14.81 13.76 7.04
N ARG A 62 13.74 13.15 7.60
CA ARG A 62 12.45 13.81 7.84
C ARG A 62 12.23 14.17 9.31
N GLY A 63 13.22 13.93 10.17
CA GLY A 63 13.08 14.16 11.61
C GLY A 63 12.02 13.26 12.27
N LEU A 64 11.72 12.11 11.66
CA LEU A 64 10.73 11.16 12.17
C LEU A 64 11.38 10.09 13.05
N ARG A 65 10.60 9.55 13.98
CA ARG A 65 10.92 8.39 14.80
C ARG A 65 9.69 7.51 14.86
N LEU A 66 9.90 6.21 14.70
CA LEU A 66 8.85 5.22 14.88
C LEU A 66 9.08 4.49 16.20
N THR A 67 7.98 4.19 16.87
CA THR A 67 7.92 3.27 18.00
C THR A 67 7.98 1.82 17.49
N PRO A 68 8.26 0.83 18.36
CA PRO A 68 8.36 -0.57 17.95
C PRO A 68 7.12 -1.09 17.20
N TRP A 69 5.92 -0.82 17.73
CA TRP A 69 4.68 -1.32 17.10
C TRP A 69 4.41 -0.67 15.72
N GLU A 70 4.85 0.58 15.51
CA GLU A 70 4.72 1.25 14.21
C GLU A 70 5.65 0.61 13.17
N LEU A 71 6.86 0.21 13.59
CA LEU A 71 7.79 -0.53 12.73
C LEU A 71 7.22 -1.91 12.36
N ASP A 72 6.73 -2.66 13.35
CA ASP A 72 6.07 -3.96 13.12
C ASP A 72 4.89 -3.82 12.16
N THR A 73 4.14 -2.73 12.28
CA THR A 73 3.00 -2.43 11.39
C THR A 73 3.46 -2.11 9.97
N LEU A 74 4.57 -1.38 9.79
CA LEU A 74 5.14 -1.14 8.45
C LEU A 74 5.61 -2.45 7.80
N ASP A 75 6.23 -3.34 8.56
CA ASP A 75 6.68 -4.64 8.07
C ASP A 75 5.48 -5.51 7.65
N ALA A 76 4.41 -5.53 8.44
CA ALA A 76 3.17 -6.22 8.10
C ALA A 76 2.53 -5.66 6.82
N LEU A 77 2.48 -4.32 6.68
CA LEU A 77 1.98 -3.65 5.47
C LEU A 77 2.83 -3.97 4.24
N ASP A 78 4.16 -4.02 4.40
CA ASP A 78 5.08 -4.38 3.34
C ASP A 78 4.86 -5.81 2.85
N MET A 79 4.82 -6.75 3.80
CA MET A 79 4.55 -8.16 3.54
C MET A 79 3.22 -8.35 2.81
N ALA A 80 2.15 -7.75 3.31
CA ALA A 80 0.82 -7.85 2.70
C ALA A 80 0.82 -7.29 1.26
N THR A 81 1.48 -6.16 1.04
CA THR A 81 1.57 -5.54 -0.29
C THR A 81 2.34 -6.42 -1.26
N ARG A 82 3.46 -6.99 -0.82
CA ARG A 82 4.25 -7.92 -1.64
C ARG A 82 3.47 -9.19 -1.96
N ALA A 83 2.71 -9.72 -1.01
CA ALA A 83 1.84 -10.89 -1.23
C ALA A 83 0.75 -10.60 -2.28
N VAL A 84 0.11 -9.43 -2.21
CA VAL A 84 -0.89 -9.01 -3.21
C VAL A 84 -0.24 -8.88 -4.60
N VAL A 85 0.92 -8.24 -4.70
CA VAL A 85 1.62 -8.08 -5.99
C VAL A 85 2.07 -9.43 -6.56
N ALA A 86 2.55 -10.34 -5.72
CA ALA A 86 2.93 -11.69 -6.15
C ALA A 86 1.72 -12.52 -6.60
N GLY A 87 0.57 -12.39 -5.91
CA GLY A 87 -0.68 -13.04 -6.28
C GLY A 87 -1.41 -12.38 -7.46
N TRP A 88 -1.13 -11.11 -7.74
CA TRP A 88 -1.58 -10.39 -8.93
C TRP A 88 -0.74 -10.78 -10.16
N SER A 89 -0.98 -11.97 -10.70
CA SER A 89 -0.69 -12.24 -12.12
C SER A 89 -1.87 -11.73 -12.95
N ARG A 90 -1.68 -10.65 -13.72
CA ARG A 90 -2.74 -10.08 -14.58
C ARG A 90 -3.21 -11.15 -15.57
N PRO A 91 -4.52 -11.49 -15.66
CA PRO A 91 -5.00 -12.31 -16.76
C PRO A 91 -4.84 -11.51 -18.07
N GLY A 92 -4.03 -12.03 -19.00
CA GLY A 92 -3.91 -11.48 -20.37
C GLY A 92 -2.65 -10.69 -20.70
N SER A 93 -1.47 -11.01 -20.13
CA SER A 93 -0.22 -10.56 -20.74
C SER A 93 0.06 -11.44 -21.98
N PRO A 94 0.09 -10.89 -23.21
CA PRO A 94 0.47 -11.71 -24.37
C PRO A 94 1.89 -12.20 -24.17
N ALA A 95 2.09 -13.51 -24.33
CA ALA A 95 3.41 -14.09 -24.42
C ALA A 95 4.22 -13.28 -25.45
N GLY A 96 5.43 -12.85 -25.06
CA GLY A 96 6.36 -12.23 -25.98
C GLY A 96 6.64 -13.14 -27.18
N PRO A 97 7.08 -12.59 -28.32
CA PRO A 97 7.17 -13.32 -29.57
C PRO A 97 8.09 -14.53 -29.43
N THR A 98 7.55 -15.72 -29.64
CA THR A 98 8.33 -16.90 -30.01
C THR A 98 8.85 -16.65 -31.42
N SER A 99 10.09 -16.18 -31.52
CA SER A 99 10.89 -16.35 -32.73
C SER A 99 11.46 -17.75 -32.69
N GLU A 100 10.96 -18.64 -33.56
CA GLU A 100 11.70 -19.67 -34.29
C GLU A 100 10.84 -20.21 -35.43
#